data_AF-A0A4R8VD25-F1
#
_entry.id   AF-A0A4R8VD25-F1
#
_cell.length_a   1.000
_cell.length_b   1.000
_cell.length_c   1.000
_cell.angle_alpha   90.00
_cell.angle_beta   90.00
_cell.angle_gamma   90.00
#
_symmetry.space_group_name_H-M   'P 1'
#
loop_
_entity.id
_entity.type
_entity.pdbx_description
1 polymer ?
#
loop_
_entity_poly.entity_id
_entity_poly.type
_entity_poly.pdbx_seq_one_letter_code
_entity_poly.pdbx_strand_id
1 'polypeptide(L)'
;MTGLDVTIELPQSDAPGELVKGYFTLMRAFGWDLYVTSHFALKSDLGPHWFAARISELKQSDPKNWRPTHRFDPQDPSVILRDYIHESDSPYLGVFGGQIQKQAAARKILGTRNTWFHFGDDPTLAQLAEAAKIVKAFVASNGMHIGDRIDRLSGRLDDLRTGRYPAEPERSEAEPPTSAPVNEPELIETPGDLPRPPIGGTWTGPIPELRYRVTKTGDIIHPDTMKSVSSEVTGHPAEKFRAWTAIEPRGRELWIDADGAVGGFIGATPRLLGYVGPDPEGEVARGFFTSHFYVAQAGEVIDLDSGEHMASPFATSAESGTTLRMTTYGDLVSVDQSDGIERVATVTPAEWFEGHLN
;
A
#
# COMPACT_ATOMS: atom_id res chain seq x y z
N MET A 1 -21.89 -22.26 15.10
CA MET A 1 -22.27 -21.80 13.75
C MET A 1 -21.30 -22.44 12.76
N THR A 2 -21.73 -23.48 12.05
CA THR A 2 -21.01 -24.04 10.90
C THR A 2 -21.59 -23.39 9.66
N GLY A 3 -20.85 -22.46 9.03
CA GLY A 3 -21.35 -21.75 7.85
C GLY A 3 -20.29 -20.83 7.25
N LEU A 4 -19.70 -21.28 6.14
CA LEU A 4 -18.67 -20.65 5.30
C LEU A 4 -17.31 -20.41 5.97
N ASP A 5 -16.36 -21.29 5.62
CA ASP A 5 -14.93 -21.12 5.89
C ASP A 5 -14.37 -20.06 4.93
N VAL A 6 -14.39 -18.78 5.34
CA VAL A 6 -13.78 -17.71 4.53
C VAL A 6 -12.27 -17.75 4.74
N THR A 7 -11.57 -18.42 3.85
CA THR A 7 -10.12 -18.61 3.88
C THR A 7 -9.40 -17.34 3.42
N ILE A 8 -8.27 -17.03 4.07
CA ILE A 8 -7.27 -16.09 3.57
C ILE A 8 -6.22 -16.93 2.87
N GLU A 9 -6.08 -16.77 1.56
CA GLU A 9 -5.11 -17.52 0.77
C GLU A 9 -3.69 -17.03 1.08
N LEU A 10 -2.78 -17.96 1.37
CA LEU A 10 -1.40 -17.66 1.72
C LEU A 10 -0.54 -17.62 0.45
N PRO A 11 0.12 -16.49 0.12
CA PRO A 11 0.98 -16.39 -1.05
C PRO A 11 2.07 -17.46 -1.07
N GLN A 12 2.32 -18.05 -2.24
CA GLN A 12 3.37 -19.07 -2.43
C GLN A 12 4.70 -18.48 -2.90
N SER A 13 4.67 -17.27 -3.44
CA SER A 13 5.82 -16.48 -3.88
C SER A 13 5.51 -14.99 -3.74
N ASP A 14 6.48 -14.14 -4.09
CA ASP A 14 6.30 -12.69 -4.23
C ASP A 14 5.77 -12.27 -5.61
N ALA A 15 5.31 -13.23 -6.42
CA ALA A 15 4.72 -12.94 -7.72
C ALA A 15 3.43 -12.09 -7.57
N PRO A 16 3.21 -11.09 -8.44
CA PRO A 16 2.06 -10.17 -8.34
C PRO A 16 0.72 -10.89 -8.16
N GLY A 17 0.46 -11.95 -8.93
CA GLY A 17 -0.79 -12.73 -8.84
C GLY A 17 -1.02 -13.40 -7.48
N GLU A 18 0.04 -13.89 -6.83
CA GLU A 18 -0.05 -14.49 -5.49
C GLU A 18 -0.38 -13.43 -4.43
N LEU A 19 0.22 -12.24 -4.55
CA LEU A 19 -0.02 -11.11 -3.65
C LEU A 19 -1.42 -10.53 -3.82
N VAL A 20 -1.88 -10.38 -5.07
CA VAL A 20 -3.26 -9.98 -5.39
C VAL A 20 -4.26 -10.94 -4.78
N LYS A 21 -4.05 -12.26 -4.93
CA LYS A 21 -4.91 -13.30 -4.35
C LYS A 21 -4.93 -13.21 -2.82
N GLY A 22 -3.78 -13.05 -2.18
CA GLY A 22 -3.68 -12.88 -0.72
C GLY A 22 -4.43 -11.64 -0.22
N TYR A 23 -4.28 -10.51 -0.91
CA TYR A 23 -4.99 -9.26 -0.58
C TYR A 23 -6.52 -9.40 -0.70
N PHE A 24 -7.01 -9.88 -1.84
CA PHE A 24 -8.47 -9.97 -2.06
C PHE A 24 -9.14 -10.96 -1.12
N THR A 25 -8.47 -12.05 -0.77
CA THR A 25 -9.00 -13.03 0.19
C THR A 25 -8.94 -12.52 1.63
N LEU A 26 -7.92 -11.75 2.00
CA LEU A 26 -7.89 -10.97 3.24
C LEU A 26 -9.09 -10.02 3.34
N MET A 27 -9.31 -9.19 2.31
CA MET A 27 -10.40 -8.20 2.31
C MET A 27 -11.79 -8.85 2.31
N ARG A 28 -11.94 -9.99 1.64
CA ARG A 28 -13.18 -10.79 1.67
C ARG A 28 -13.44 -11.39 3.06
N ALA A 29 -12.42 -11.98 3.69
CA ALA A 29 -12.53 -12.50 5.05
C ALA A 29 -12.87 -11.39 6.05
N PHE A 30 -12.22 -10.23 5.92
CA PHE A 30 -12.51 -9.05 6.71
C PHE A 30 -13.93 -8.53 6.51
N GLY A 31 -14.38 -8.34 5.27
CA GLY A 31 -15.74 -7.90 4.97
C GLY A 31 -16.81 -8.84 5.51
N TRP A 32 -16.59 -10.15 5.44
CA TRP A 32 -17.49 -11.14 6.02
C TRP A 32 -17.60 -11.01 7.54
N ASP A 33 -16.46 -10.98 8.24
CA ASP A 33 -16.44 -10.91 9.71
C ASP A 33 -16.98 -9.56 10.21
N LEU A 34 -16.70 -8.47 9.47
CA LEU A 34 -17.24 -7.14 9.71
C LEU A 34 -18.77 -7.13 9.59
N TYR A 35 -19.29 -7.75 8.52
CA TYR A 35 -20.72 -7.89 8.31
C TYR A 35 -21.38 -8.74 9.41
N VAL A 36 -20.82 -9.91 9.73
CA VAL A 36 -21.35 -10.80 10.77
C VAL A 36 -21.39 -10.07 12.11
N THR A 37 -20.27 -9.47 12.52
CA THR A 37 -20.16 -8.71 13.78
C THR A 37 -21.24 -7.62 13.85
N SER A 38 -21.36 -6.81 12.80
CA SER A 38 -22.35 -5.72 12.75
C SER A 38 -23.78 -6.24 12.72
N HIS A 39 -24.06 -7.23 11.86
CA HIS A 39 -25.41 -7.73 11.66
C HIS A 39 -25.96 -8.38 12.93
N PHE A 40 -25.16 -9.19 13.63
CA PHE A 40 -25.62 -9.82 14.86
C PHE A 40 -25.79 -8.83 16.01
N ALA A 41 -25.00 -7.74 16.06
CA ALA A 41 -25.18 -6.67 17.04
C ALA A 41 -26.42 -5.81 16.75
N LEU A 42 -26.74 -5.55 15.48
CA LEU A 42 -27.78 -4.59 15.10
C LEU A 42 -29.14 -5.21 14.79
N LYS A 43 -29.20 -6.49 14.41
CA LYS A 43 -30.45 -7.12 13.93
C LYS A 43 -31.56 -7.20 14.98
N SER A 44 -31.22 -7.24 16.28
CA SER A 44 -32.23 -7.29 17.34
C SER A 44 -33.01 -5.99 17.41
N ASP A 45 -32.34 -4.87 17.15
CA ASP A 45 -32.85 -3.53 17.39
C ASP A 45 -33.40 -2.92 16.10
N LEU A 46 -32.73 -3.16 14.97
CA LEU A 46 -33.08 -2.59 13.66
C LEU A 46 -33.81 -3.58 12.74
N GLY A 47 -33.98 -4.84 13.17
CA GLY A 47 -34.65 -5.89 12.42
C GLY A 47 -33.77 -6.56 11.34
N PRO A 48 -34.22 -7.67 10.72
CA PRO A 48 -33.38 -8.51 9.85
C PRO A 48 -32.99 -7.86 8.51
N HIS A 49 -33.71 -6.82 8.08
CA HIS A 49 -33.46 -6.11 6.82
C HIS A 49 -32.84 -4.72 7.01
N TRP A 50 -32.30 -4.43 8.19
CA TRP A 50 -31.78 -3.11 8.56
C TRP A 50 -30.76 -2.56 7.55
N PHE A 51 -29.88 -3.41 7.04
CA PHE A 51 -28.82 -2.99 6.12
C PHE A 51 -29.41 -2.42 4.82
N ALA A 52 -30.40 -3.10 4.23
CA ALA A 52 -31.04 -2.63 3.02
C ALA A 52 -31.78 -1.31 3.26
N ALA A 53 -32.43 -1.17 4.41
CA ALA A 53 -33.09 0.08 4.81
C ALA A 53 -32.09 1.24 4.95
N ARG A 54 -30.96 1.01 5.64
CA ARG A 54 -29.89 2.01 5.81
C ARG A 54 -29.29 2.45 4.48
N ILE A 55 -28.98 1.51 3.57
CA ILE A 55 -28.47 1.86 2.24
C ILE A 55 -29.50 2.68 1.44
N SER A 56 -30.79 2.36 1.55
CA SER A 56 -31.85 3.14 0.91
C SER A 56 -31.98 4.55 1.47
N GLU A 57 -31.77 4.74 2.77
CA GLU A 57 -31.71 6.06 3.42
C GLU A 57 -30.50 6.86 2.92
N LEU A 58 -29.31 6.28 2.97
CA LEU A 58 -28.06 6.94 2.55
C LEU A 58 -28.08 7.37 1.08
N LYS A 59 -28.65 6.55 0.20
CA LYS A 59 -28.86 6.92 -1.21
C LYS A 59 -29.78 8.14 -1.40
N GLN A 60 -30.70 8.37 -0.47
CA GLN A 60 -31.62 9.51 -0.51
C GLN A 60 -30.99 10.76 0.11
N SER A 61 -30.23 10.61 1.19
CA SER A 61 -29.61 11.75 1.90
C SER A 61 -28.35 12.27 1.20
N ASP A 62 -27.51 11.38 0.65
CA ASP A 62 -26.26 11.73 0.00
C ASP A 62 -26.04 10.91 -1.29
N PRO A 63 -26.73 11.28 -2.38
CA PRO A 63 -26.63 10.58 -3.66
C PRO A 63 -25.26 10.74 -4.34
N LYS A 64 -24.40 11.67 -3.89
CA LYS A 64 -23.04 11.87 -4.42
C LYS A 64 -22.14 10.73 -3.96
N ASN A 65 -22.14 10.44 -2.66
CA ASN A 65 -21.31 9.38 -2.08
C ASN A 65 -21.97 7.99 -2.12
N TRP A 66 -23.31 7.96 -2.12
CA TRP A 66 -24.12 6.75 -2.14
C TRP A 66 -24.93 6.65 -3.43
N ARG A 67 -24.23 6.35 -4.53
CA ARG A 67 -24.80 6.33 -5.90
C ARG A 67 -26.12 5.52 -5.95
N PRO A 68 -27.27 6.14 -6.32
CA PRO A 68 -28.58 5.49 -6.25
C PRO A 68 -28.70 4.20 -7.08
N THR A 69 -28.02 4.15 -8.22
CA THR A 69 -28.02 3.02 -9.17
C THR A 69 -27.08 1.89 -8.78
N HIS A 70 -26.17 2.11 -7.82
CA HIS A 70 -25.18 1.11 -7.42
C HIS A 70 -25.77 0.08 -6.47
N ARG A 71 -25.44 -1.21 -6.65
CA ARG A 71 -25.82 -2.26 -5.69
C ARG A 71 -24.72 -2.41 -4.66
N PHE A 72 -25.05 -2.19 -3.39
CA PHE A 72 -24.10 -2.36 -2.29
C PHE A 72 -24.23 -3.76 -1.69
N ASP A 73 -23.09 -4.45 -1.56
CA ASP A 73 -22.99 -5.74 -0.89
C ASP A 73 -22.70 -5.51 0.60
N PRO A 74 -23.48 -6.08 1.54
CA PRO A 74 -23.18 -6.00 2.96
C PRO A 74 -21.82 -6.58 3.38
N GLN A 75 -21.22 -7.43 2.56
CA GLN A 75 -19.90 -8.01 2.80
C GLN A 75 -18.78 -7.19 2.17
N ASP A 76 -19.08 -6.13 1.41
CA ASP A 76 -18.04 -5.20 0.95
C ASP A 76 -17.64 -4.33 2.15
N PRO A 77 -16.41 -4.47 2.68
CA PRO A 77 -15.99 -3.70 3.84
C PRO A 77 -16.01 -2.19 3.55
N SER A 78 -15.87 -1.78 2.29
CA SER A 78 -15.88 -0.35 1.94
C SER A 78 -17.21 0.33 2.23
N VAL A 79 -18.31 -0.43 2.17
CA VAL A 79 -19.66 0.06 2.46
C VAL A 79 -19.82 0.33 3.96
N ILE A 80 -19.51 -0.67 4.79
CA ILE A 80 -19.65 -0.55 6.24
C ILE A 80 -18.72 0.53 6.79
N LEU A 81 -17.45 0.52 6.37
CA LEU A 81 -16.47 1.47 6.88
C LEU A 81 -16.79 2.91 6.45
N ARG A 82 -17.32 3.13 5.25
CA ARG A 82 -17.72 4.47 4.81
C ARG A 82 -18.84 5.05 5.68
N ASP A 83 -19.91 4.28 5.92
CA ASP A 83 -21.00 4.71 6.83
C ASP A 83 -20.43 5.00 8.23
N TYR A 84 -19.61 4.10 8.77
CA TYR A 84 -18.98 4.24 10.09
C TYR A 84 -18.09 5.49 10.26
N ILE A 85 -17.43 5.93 9.18
CA ILE A 85 -16.47 7.05 9.20
C ILE A 85 -17.16 8.39 8.96
N HIS A 86 -18.12 8.44 8.04
CA HIS A 86 -18.65 9.70 7.52
C HIS A 86 -20.00 10.08 8.12
N GLU A 87 -20.80 9.10 8.56
CA GLU A 87 -22.17 9.36 9.01
C GLU A 87 -22.21 9.49 10.53
N SER A 88 -22.58 10.68 11.01
CA SER A 88 -22.63 10.96 12.45
C SER A 88 -23.68 10.14 13.21
N ASP A 89 -24.70 9.65 12.51
CA ASP A 89 -25.79 8.81 13.03
C ASP A 89 -25.55 7.32 12.73
N SER A 90 -24.35 6.94 12.29
CA SER A 90 -24.07 5.59 11.84
C SER A 90 -24.39 4.54 12.92
N PRO A 91 -25.20 3.51 12.62
CA PRO A 91 -25.48 2.44 13.58
C PRO A 91 -24.21 1.67 13.98
N TYR A 92 -23.18 1.69 13.13
CA TYR A 92 -21.89 1.07 13.40
C TYR A 92 -21.12 1.74 14.55
N LEU A 93 -21.44 3.00 14.90
CA LEU A 93 -20.88 3.64 16.10
C LEU A 93 -21.31 2.92 17.38
N GLY A 94 -22.50 2.33 17.43
CA GLY A 94 -22.96 1.51 18.54
C GLY A 94 -22.26 0.14 18.62
N VAL A 95 -21.74 -0.36 17.50
CA VAL A 95 -21.06 -1.66 17.42
C VAL A 95 -19.56 -1.52 17.72
N PHE A 96 -18.89 -0.60 17.03
CA PHE A 96 -17.44 -0.44 17.09
C PHE A 96 -17.00 0.68 18.04
N GLY A 97 -17.91 1.56 18.45
CA GLY A 97 -17.59 2.76 19.23
C GLY A 97 -17.13 3.93 18.35
N GLY A 98 -17.24 5.15 18.88
CA GLY A 98 -16.81 6.38 18.20
C GLY A 98 -15.38 6.83 18.53
N GLN A 99 -14.49 5.93 18.96
CA GLN A 99 -13.12 6.31 19.30
C GLN A 99 -12.34 6.71 18.04
N ILE A 100 -11.64 7.85 18.10
CA ILE A 100 -10.85 8.40 17.00
C ILE A 100 -9.88 7.36 16.43
N GLN A 101 -9.23 6.57 17.28
CA GLN A 101 -8.26 5.55 16.85
C GLN A 101 -8.89 4.45 15.99
N LYS A 102 -10.15 4.06 16.30
CA LYS A 102 -10.86 3.04 15.52
C LYS A 102 -11.34 3.59 14.18
N GLN A 103 -11.83 4.83 14.16
CA GLN A 103 -12.17 5.50 12.91
C GLN A 103 -10.93 5.79 12.05
N ALA A 104 -9.79 6.13 12.66
CA ALA A 104 -8.51 6.26 11.97
C ALA A 104 -8.08 4.93 11.34
N ALA A 105 -8.17 3.81 12.06
CA ALA A 105 -7.90 2.49 11.50
C ALA A 105 -8.84 2.15 10.33
N ALA A 106 -10.14 2.47 10.43
CA ALA A 106 -11.10 2.30 9.34
C ALA A 106 -10.73 3.14 8.10
N ARG A 107 -10.32 4.41 8.28
CA ARG A 107 -9.84 5.29 7.19
C ARG A 107 -8.61 4.69 6.50
N LYS A 108 -7.65 4.17 7.29
CA LYS A 108 -6.46 3.50 6.75
C LYS A 108 -6.83 2.29 5.88
N ILE A 109 -7.81 1.46 6.32
CA ILE A 109 -8.28 0.32 5.50
C ILE A 109 -8.86 0.79 4.16
N LEU A 110 -9.69 1.83 4.15
CA LEU A 110 -10.24 2.40 2.91
C LEU A 110 -9.14 2.98 2.01
N GLY A 111 -8.21 3.75 2.57
CA GLY A 111 -7.10 4.34 1.83
C GLY A 111 -6.16 3.28 1.25
N THR A 112 -5.82 2.24 2.01
CA THR A 112 -5.07 1.09 1.51
C THR A 112 -5.84 0.42 0.38
N ARG A 113 -7.13 0.18 0.54
CA ARG A 113 -7.96 -0.43 -0.51
C ARG A 113 -7.92 0.37 -1.80
N ASN A 114 -8.15 1.68 -1.73
CA ASN A 114 -8.14 2.54 -2.89
C ASN A 114 -6.74 2.60 -3.55
N THR A 115 -5.67 2.59 -2.73
CA THR A 115 -4.30 2.46 -3.25
C THR A 115 -4.14 1.18 -4.08
N TRP A 116 -4.60 0.04 -3.57
CA TRP A 116 -4.50 -1.25 -4.27
C TRP A 116 -5.32 -1.34 -5.57
N PHE A 117 -6.41 -0.57 -5.69
CA PHE A 117 -7.25 -0.55 -6.90
C PHE A 117 -6.80 0.46 -7.96
N HIS A 118 -6.12 1.54 -7.55
CA HIS A 118 -5.82 2.68 -8.44
C HIS A 118 -4.33 2.89 -8.69
N PHE A 119 -3.44 2.27 -7.91
CA PHE A 119 -2.01 2.32 -8.16
C PHE A 119 -1.63 1.21 -9.14
N GLY A 120 -1.31 1.59 -10.38
CA GLY A 120 -1.12 0.68 -11.52
C GLY A 120 0.17 -0.16 -11.50
N ASP A 121 0.89 -0.19 -10.38
CA ASP A 121 2.12 -0.97 -10.23
C ASP A 121 1.84 -2.36 -9.67
N ASP A 122 2.72 -3.31 -10.01
CA ASP A 122 2.69 -4.65 -9.43
C ASP A 122 2.72 -4.58 -7.90
N PRO A 123 1.78 -5.23 -7.19
CA PRO A 123 1.78 -5.24 -5.73
C PRO A 123 3.04 -5.92 -5.18
N THR A 124 3.44 -5.47 -4.00
CA THR A 124 4.64 -5.92 -3.30
C THR A 124 4.29 -6.64 -2.00
N LEU A 125 5.21 -7.47 -1.51
CA LEU A 125 5.11 -8.10 -0.19
C LEU A 125 4.88 -7.05 0.91
N ALA A 126 5.57 -5.91 0.82
CA ALA A 126 5.46 -4.82 1.79
C ALA A 126 4.05 -4.23 1.82
N GLN A 127 3.43 -3.98 0.66
CA GLN A 127 2.05 -3.48 0.58
C GLN A 127 1.05 -4.48 1.17
N LEU A 128 1.25 -5.79 0.96
CA LEU A 128 0.34 -6.81 1.52
C LEU A 128 0.54 -6.94 3.04
N ALA A 129 1.78 -6.85 3.50
CA ALA A 129 2.09 -6.83 4.94
C ALA A 129 1.50 -5.60 5.64
N GLU A 130 1.57 -4.43 5.01
CA GLU A 130 0.91 -3.20 5.49
C GLU A 130 -0.61 -3.39 5.59
N ALA A 131 -1.25 -3.90 4.53
CA ALA A 131 -2.70 -4.18 4.54
C ALA A 131 -3.09 -5.15 5.67
N ALA A 132 -2.36 -6.26 5.82
CA ALA A 132 -2.59 -7.23 6.88
C ALA A 132 -2.44 -6.61 8.27
N LYS A 133 -1.42 -5.77 8.50
CA LYS A 133 -1.18 -5.07 9.76
C LYS A 133 -2.34 -4.13 10.11
N ILE A 134 -2.79 -3.31 9.16
CA ILE A 134 -3.88 -2.34 9.36
C ILE A 134 -5.19 -3.08 9.69
N VAL A 135 -5.53 -4.11 8.91
CA VAL A 135 -6.74 -4.92 9.15
C VAL A 135 -6.67 -5.62 10.51
N LYS A 136 -5.51 -6.21 10.85
CA LYS A 136 -5.30 -6.87 12.16
C LYS A 136 -5.55 -5.93 13.32
N ALA A 137 -5.04 -4.69 13.26
CA ALA A 137 -5.23 -3.71 14.33
C ALA A 137 -6.72 -3.41 14.55
N PHE A 138 -7.48 -3.21 13.48
CA PHE A 138 -8.92 -2.98 13.56
C PHE A 138 -9.66 -4.21 14.12
N VAL A 139 -9.37 -5.39 13.60
CA VAL A 139 -9.96 -6.68 14.03
C VAL A 139 -9.72 -6.92 15.53
N ALA A 140 -8.49 -6.75 16.00
CA ALA A 140 -8.13 -6.93 17.40
C ALA A 140 -8.85 -5.93 18.31
N SER A 141 -8.92 -4.65 17.91
CA SER A 141 -9.58 -3.59 18.69
C SER A 141 -11.10 -3.74 18.81
N ASN A 142 -11.70 -4.56 17.94
CA ASN A 142 -13.14 -4.81 17.90
C ASN A 142 -13.52 -6.25 18.25
N GLY A 143 -12.57 -7.07 18.71
CA GLY A 143 -12.85 -8.45 19.14
C GLY A 143 -13.36 -9.36 18.01
N MET A 144 -12.97 -9.08 16.77
CA MET A 144 -13.39 -9.82 15.59
C MET A 144 -12.65 -11.18 15.47
N HIS A 145 -13.23 -12.13 14.74
CA HIS A 145 -12.85 -13.55 14.77
C HIS A 145 -11.77 -13.96 13.76
N ILE A 146 -11.39 -13.11 12.81
CA ILE A 146 -10.39 -13.47 11.77
C ILE A 146 -8.93 -13.24 12.18
N GLY A 147 -8.65 -12.80 13.42
CA GLY A 147 -7.29 -12.46 13.88
C GLY A 147 -6.24 -13.54 13.59
N ASP A 148 -6.49 -14.77 13.99
CA ASP A 148 -5.57 -15.90 13.77
C ASP A 148 -5.29 -16.18 12.28
N ARG A 149 -6.26 -15.89 11.40
CA ARG A 149 -6.09 -16.06 9.95
C ARG A 149 -5.14 -15.00 9.40
N ILE A 150 -5.24 -13.77 9.89
CA ILE A 150 -4.35 -12.67 9.50
C ILE A 150 -2.94 -12.95 10.02
N ASP A 151 -2.79 -13.52 11.23
CA ASP A 151 -1.49 -13.87 11.81
C ASP A 151 -0.74 -14.89 10.95
N ARG A 152 -1.46 -15.88 10.40
CA ARG A 152 -0.89 -16.84 9.43
C ARG A 152 -0.44 -16.16 8.14
N LEU A 153 -1.21 -15.21 7.62
CA LEU A 153 -0.81 -14.41 6.46
C LEU A 153 0.46 -13.60 6.77
N SER A 154 0.49 -12.87 7.89
CA SER A 154 1.67 -12.10 8.30
C SER A 154 2.92 -12.96 8.46
N GLY A 155 2.78 -14.15 9.07
CA GLY A 155 3.88 -15.11 9.17
C GLY A 155 4.40 -15.56 7.80
N ARG A 156 3.49 -15.89 6.87
CA ARG A 156 3.87 -16.25 5.50
C ARG A 156 4.62 -15.14 4.77
N LEU A 157 4.18 -13.89 4.92
CA LEU A 157 4.82 -12.75 4.27
C LEU A 157 6.24 -12.51 4.84
N ASP A 158 6.43 -12.71 6.15
CA ASP A 158 7.77 -12.63 6.74
C ASP A 158 8.68 -13.76 6.24
N ASP A 159 8.16 -14.98 6.12
CA ASP A 159 8.93 -16.12 5.59
C ASP A 159 9.33 -15.91 4.13
N LEU A 160 8.44 -15.38 3.29
CA LEU A 160 8.76 -15.02 1.90
C LEU A 160 9.82 -13.90 1.86
N ARG A 161 9.64 -12.85 2.66
CA ARG A 161 10.57 -11.72 2.73
C ARG A 161 11.97 -12.15 3.19
N THR A 162 12.06 -13.12 4.09
CA THR A 162 13.33 -13.62 4.66
C THR A 162 13.90 -14.80 3.89
N GLY A 163 13.24 -15.28 2.83
CA GLY A 163 13.67 -16.45 2.07
C GLY A 163 13.54 -17.77 2.82
N ARG A 164 12.77 -17.81 3.92
CA ARG A 164 12.45 -19.05 4.65
C ARG A 164 11.33 -19.86 3.98
N TYR A 165 10.69 -19.31 2.95
CA TYR A 165 9.64 -19.99 2.19
C TYR A 165 9.99 -20.13 0.69
N PRO A 166 9.73 -21.30 0.07
CA PRO A 166 9.32 -22.55 0.71
C PRO A 166 10.42 -23.04 1.67
N ALA A 167 10.02 -23.62 2.79
CA ALA A 167 10.99 -24.26 3.68
C ALA A 167 11.74 -25.30 2.85
N GLU A 168 13.08 -25.26 2.83
CA GLU A 168 13.86 -26.33 2.23
C GLU A 168 13.35 -27.64 2.84
N PRO A 169 12.88 -28.60 2.02
CA PRO A 169 12.57 -29.91 2.56
C PRO A 169 13.86 -30.40 3.22
N GLU A 170 13.75 -30.93 4.45
CA GLU A 170 14.82 -31.73 5.03
C GLU A 170 15.31 -32.67 3.93
N ARG A 171 16.59 -32.56 3.61
CA ARG A 171 17.24 -33.23 2.48
C ARG A 171 17.14 -34.75 2.69
N SER A 172 16.01 -35.33 2.29
CA SER A 172 15.91 -36.76 2.07
C SER A 172 16.73 -37.05 0.83
N GLU A 173 17.81 -37.79 1.00
CA GLU A 173 18.52 -38.49 -0.08
C GLU A 173 17.51 -39.40 -0.79
N ALA A 174 16.84 -38.86 -1.79
CA ALA A 174 16.06 -39.61 -2.76
C ALA A 174 16.58 -39.19 -4.14
N GLU A 175 16.98 -40.20 -4.92
CA GLU A 175 17.52 -40.06 -6.26
C GLU A 175 16.69 -39.10 -7.13
N PRO A 176 17.34 -38.31 -8.00
CA PRO A 176 16.63 -37.33 -8.80
C PRO A 176 15.66 -38.04 -9.75
N PRO A 177 14.36 -37.67 -9.78
CA PRO A 177 13.54 -38.01 -10.93
C PRO A 177 14.09 -37.24 -12.13
N THR A 178 14.33 -37.94 -13.24
CA THR A 178 14.64 -37.34 -14.54
C THR A 178 13.57 -36.31 -14.88
N SER A 179 13.88 -35.03 -14.69
CA SER A 179 13.05 -33.92 -15.11
C SER A 179 13.08 -33.86 -16.64
N ALA A 180 11.92 -34.04 -17.27
CA ALA A 180 11.70 -33.66 -18.65
C ALA A 180 12.09 -32.17 -18.83
N PRO A 181 12.59 -31.76 -20.01
CA PRO A 181 12.99 -30.38 -20.23
C PRO A 181 11.76 -29.48 -20.07
N VAL A 182 11.76 -28.70 -18.99
CA VAL A 182 10.92 -27.51 -18.90
C VAL A 182 11.49 -26.57 -19.96
N ASN A 183 10.72 -26.31 -21.02
CA ASN A 183 11.03 -25.23 -21.93
C ASN A 183 11.18 -23.97 -21.08
N GLU A 184 12.40 -23.47 -20.94
CA GLU A 184 12.62 -22.09 -20.51
C GLU A 184 11.76 -21.22 -21.43
N PRO A 185 10.85 -20.39 -20.90
CA PRO A 185 10.13 -19.46 -21.76
C PRO A 185 11.18 -18.63 -22.50
N GLU A 186 11.09 -18.62 -23.83
CA GLU A 186 11.95 -17.76 -24.66
C GLU A 186 11.91 -16.36 -24.05
N LEU A 187 13.08 -15.88 -23.61
CA LEU A 187 13.27 -14.51 -23.17
C LEU A 187 12.84 -13.63 -24.35
N ILE A 188 11.66 -13.03 -24.23
CA ILE A 188 11.24 -12.00 -25.16
C ILE A 188 12.26 -10.86 -24.99
N GLU A 189 13.12 -10.68 -26.00
CA GLU A 189 14.06 -9.56 -26.03
C GLU A 189 13.23 -8.28 -25.90
N THR A 190 13.32 -7.67 -24.72
CA THR A 190 12.61 -6.44 -24.43
C THR A 190 13.33 -5.34 -25.21
N PRO A 191 12.66 -4.62 -26.13
CA PRO A 191 13.31 -3.56 -26.88
C PRO A 191 13.94 -2.55 -25.94
N GLY A 192 15.21 -2.18 -26.18
CA GLY A 192 15.94 -1.23 -25.32
C GLY A 192 15.38 0.20 -25.32
N ASP A 193 14.34 0.48 -26.12
CA ASP A 193 13.72 1.79 -26.31
C ASP A 193 12.27 1.83 -25.81
N LEU A 194 11.88 0.91 -24.91
CA LEU A 194 10.60 1.03 -24.24
C LEU A 194 10.62 2.25 -23.30
N PRO A 195 9.53 3.03 -23.23
CA PRO A 195 9.44 4.11 -22.25
C PRO A 195 9.62 3.52 -20.84
N ARG A 196 10.37 4.26 -20.02
CA ARG A 196 10.57 3.88 -18.62
C ARG A 196 9.22 3.86 -17.88
N PRO A 197 9.06 2.97 -16.91
CA PRO A 197 7.90 3.02 -16.02
C PRO A 197 7.92 4.33 -15.21
N PRO A 198 6.82 4.69 -14.53
CA PRO A 198 6.83 5.74 -13.51
C PRO A 198 7.83 5.42 -12.39
N ILE A 199 8.27 6.44 -11.65
CA ILE A 199 9.16 6.25 -10.50
C ILE A 199 8.42 5.42 -9.43
N GLY A 200 9.00 4.28 -9.03
CA GLY A 200 8.38 3.27 -8.17
C GLY A 200 7.91 2.00 -8.92
N GLY A 201 7.73 2.11 -10.24
CA GLY A 201 7.28 1.03 -11.10
C GLY A 201 8.32 -0.06 -11.34
N THR A 202 7.86 -1.20 -11.87
CA THR A 202 8.71 -2.35 -12.22
C THR A 202 9.69 -1.98 -13.34
N TRP A 203 10.99 -2.15 -13.10
CA TRP A 203 12.03 -1.86 -14.08
C TRP A 203 11.81 -2.67 -15.36
N THR A 204 11.81 -1.98 -16.49
CA THR A 204 11.71 -2.58 -17.82
C THR A 204 13.06 -2.45 -18.55
N GLY A 205 13.43 -3.52 -19.26
CA GLY A 205 14.67 -3.59 -20.03
C GLY A 205 15.84 -4.23 -19.28
N PRO A 206 17.04 -4.24 -19.90
CA PRO A 206 18.23 -4.86 -19.31
C PRO A 206 18.63 -4.15 -18.01
N ILE A 207 19.14 -4.92 -17.05
CA ILE A 207 19.68 -4.39 -15.80
C ILE A 207 21.19 -4.27 -15.98
N PRO A 208 21.79 -3.08 -15.84
CA PRO A 208 23.24 -2.91 -15.88
C PRO A 208 23.94 -3.83 -14.88
N GLU A 209 25.19 -4.25 -15.15
CA GLU A 209 25.94 -5.10 -14.21
C GLU A 209 26.56 -4.29 -13.06
N LEU A 210 26.96 -3.04 -13.33
CA LEU A 210 27.61 -2.17 -12.34
C LEU A 210 26.66 -1.86 -11.17
N ARG A 211 27.15 -2.10 -9.95
CA ARG A 211 26.43 -1.83 -8.68
C ARG A 211 27.11 -0.69 -7.93
N TYR A 212 26.42 0.44 -7.86
CA TYR A 212 26.80 1.57 -7.00
C TYR A 212 26.44 1.24 -5.56
N ARG A 213 27.31 1.62 -4.62
CA ARG A 213 27.12 1.32 -3.19
C ARG A 213 26.58 2.53 -2.45
N VAL A 214 25.57 2.31 -1.63
CA VAL A 214 25.06 3.31 -0.69
C VAL A 214 25.89 3.24 0.60
N THR A 215 26.62 4.32 0.89
CA THR A 215 27.43 4.47 2.09
C THR A 215 26.57 4.64 3.34
N LYS A 216 27.19 4.51 4.53
CA LYS A 216 26.49 4.72 5.81
C LYS A 216 25.91 6.12 5.97
N THR A 217 26.51 7.12 5.33
CA THR A 217 26.06 8.52 5.36
C THR A 217 25.03 8.84 4.28
N GLY A 218 24.57 7.84 3.51
CA GLY A 218 23.56 8.01 2.46
C GLY A 218 24.12 8.50 1.11
N ASP A 219 25.45 8.64 0.97
CA ASP A 219 26.08 8.95 -0.31
C ASP A 219 26.11 7.70 -1.22
N ILE A 220 26.09 7.91 -2.53
CA ILE A 220 26.12 6.85 -3.55
C ILE A 220 27.45 6.93 -4.29
N ILE A 221 28.22 5.86 -4.22
CA ILE A 221 29.59 5.82 -4.75
C ILE A 221 29.78 4.71 -5.78
N HIS A 222 30.63 4.97 -6.77
CA HIS A 222 31.13 3.94 -7.67
C HIS A 222 32.03 2.98 -6.90
N PRO A 223 31.85 1.64 -7.02
CA PRO A 223 32.53 0.67 -6.17
C PRO A 223 34.06 0.66 -6.33
N ASP A 224 34.56 0.85 -7.56
CA ASP A 224 36.00 0.82 -7.83
C ASP A 224 36.71 2.17 -7.64
N THR A 225 36.11 3.27 -8.13
CA THR A 225 36.75 4.59 -8.09
C THR A 225 36.50 5.33 -6.78
N MET A 226 35.55 4.88 -5.97
CA MET A 226 35.09 5.52 -4.73
C MET A 226 34.61 6.97 -4.93
N LYS A 227 34.34 7.38 -6.16
CA LYS A 227 33.78 8.70 -6.47
C LYS A 227 32.29 8.72 -6.18
N SER A 228 31.83 9.80 -5.57
CA SER A 228 30.42 10.08 -5.39
C SER A 228 29.75 10.42 -6.72
N VAL A 229 28.53 9.93 -6.91
CA VAL A 229 27.66 10.29 -8.03
C VAL A 229 27.08 11.69 -7.85
N SER A 230 27.25 12.34 -6.69
CA SER A 230 26.62 13.62 -6.37
C SER A 230 26.91 14.73 -7.39
N SER A 231 28.08 14.72 -8.03
CA SER A 231 28.46 15.70 -9.05
C SER A 231 27.72 15.52 -10.38
N GLU A 232 27.13 14.35 -10.61
CA GLU A 232 26.41 14.02 -11.84
C GLU A 232 24.90 14.28 -11.69
N VAL A 233 24.42 14.37 -10.45
CA VAL A 233 23.00 14.56 -10.13
C VAL A 233 22.56 15.99 -10.40
N THR A 234 21.49 16.12 -11.18
CA THR A 234 20.77 17.39 -11.35
C THR A 234 19.85 17.64 -10.15
N GLY A 235 19.90 18.86 -9.59
CA GLY A 235 19.10 19.27 -8.43
C GLY A 235 19.87 19.12 -7.11
N HIS A 236 19.18 18.78 -6.03
CA HIS A 236 19.78 18.54 -4.71
C HIS A 236 20.12 17.04 -4.53
N PRO A 237 21.40 16.63 -4.57
CA PRO A 237 21.77 15.22 -4.50
C PRO A 237 21.28 14.54 -3.23
N ALA A 238 21.33 15.24 -2.09
CA ALA A 238 20.87 14.72 -0.80
C ALA A 238 19.38 14.32 -0.82
N GLU A 239 18.52 15.11 -1.47
CA GLU A 239 17.09 14.81 -1.55
C GLU A 239 16.80 13.60 -2.44
N LYS A 240 17.52 13.49 -3.56
CA LYS A 240 17.39 12.34 -4.46
C LYS A 240 17.91 11.06 -3.85
N PHE A 241 19.09 11.11 -3.23
CA PHE A 241 19.67 9.94 -2.57
C PHE A 241 18.79 9.44 -1.44
N ARG A 242 18.21 10.36 -0.65
CA ARG A 242 17.18 10.04 0.34
C ARG A 242 15.99 9.34 -0.32
N ALA A 243 15.39 9.93 -1.35
CA ALA A 243 14.22 9.36 -2.02
C ALA A 243 14.48 7.95 -2.61
N TRP A 244 15.67 7.72 -3.19
CA TRP A 244 16.05 6.42 -3.77
C TRP A 244 16.32 5.34 -2.72
N THR A 245 16.77 5.74 -1.53
CA THR A 245 17.20 4.82 -0.48
C THR A 245 16.20 4.66 0.66
N ALA A 246 15.14 5.47 0.69
CA ALA A 246 14.09 5.46 1.72
C ALA A 246 13.40 4.11 1.91
N ILE A 247 13.35 3.26 0.88
CA ILE A 247 12.77 1.91 0.95
C ILE A 247 13.81 0.79 1.07
N GLU A 248 15.05 1.15 1.43
CA GLU A 248 16.17 0.23 1.65
C GLU A 248 16.37 -0.80 0.52
N PRO A 249 16.84 -0.37 -0.68
CA PRO A 249 17.16 -1.28 -1.76
C PRO A 249 18.06 -2.43 -1.32
N ARG A 250 17.76 -3.65 -1.79
CA ARG A 250 18.44 -4.89 -1.38
C ARG A 250 19.95 -4.76 -1.55
N GLY A 251 20.67 -5.12 -0.49
CA GLY A 251 22.13 -5.05 -0.48
C GLY A 251 22.70 -3.64 -0.36
N ARG A 252 21.85 -2.59 -0.24
CA ARG A 252 22.27 -1.19 -0.31
C ARG A 252 23.03 -0.88 -1.61
N GLU A 253 22.57 -1.49 -2.69
CA GLU A 253 23.15 -1.36 -4.02
C GLU A 253 22.11 -0.85 -5.01
N LEU A 254 22.58 -0.01 -5.93
CA LEU A 254 21.80 0.62 -6.99
C LEU A 254 22.51 0.41 -8.32
N TRP A 255 21.79 0.55 -9.43
CA TRP A 255 22.39 0.70 -10.75
C TRP A 255 21.94 2.00 -11.39
N ILE A 256 22.76 2.49 -12.32
CA ILE A 256 22.49 3.67 -13.13
C ILE A 256 22.66 3.23 -14.58
N ASP A 257 21.60 3.39 -15.37
CA ASP A 257 21.61 3.06 -16.79
C ASP A 257 22.09 4.25 -17.64
N ALA A 258 22.33 4.02 -18.93
CA ALA A 258 22.95 4.99 -19.84
C ALA A 258 22.13 6.28 -20.01
N ASP A 259 20.82 6.23 -19.82
CA ASP A 259 19.90 7.37 -19.83
C ASP A 259 19.84 8.10 -18.47
N GLY A 260 20.61 7.66 -17.48
CA GLY A 260 20.63 8.19 -16.13
C GLY A 260 19.49 7.69 -15.25
N ALA A 261 18.69 6.72 -15.70
CA ALA A 261 17.69 6.05 -14.86
C ALA A 261 18.39 5.26 -13.74
N VAL A 262 17.90 5.43 -12.52
CA VAL A 262 18.42 4.79 -11.31
C VAL A 262 17.47 3.68 -10.90
N GLY A 263 17.98 2.46 -10.79
CA GLY A 263 17.19 1.31 -10.34
C GLY A 263 17.80 0.60 -9.15
N GLY A 264 16.98 -0.19 -8.47
CA GLY A 264 17.36 -1.03 -7.34
C GLY A 264 16.40 -2.20 -7.16
N PHE A 265 16.84 -3.23 -6.43
CA PHE A 265 15.98 -4.36 -6.09
C PHE A 265 15.20 -4.09 -4.81
N ILE A 266 13.88 -4.18 -4.88
CA ILE A 266 12.99 -4.06 -3.72
C ILE A 266 12.36 -5.44 -3.51
N GLY A 267 12.83 -6.16 -2.49
CA GLY A 267 12.63 -7.61 -2.43
C GLY A 267 13.36 -8.31 -3.58
N ALA A 268 12.65 -9.14 -4.36
CA ALA A 268 13.20 -9.74 -5.58
C ALA A 268 12.90 -8.91 -6.85
N THR A 269 12.06 -7.88 -6.78
CA THR A 269 11.61 -7.12 -7.96
C THR A 269 12.54 -5.95 -8.26
N PRO A 270 13.04 -5.81 -9.49
CA PRO A 270 13.77 -4.62 -9.89
C PRO A 270 12.80 -3.45 -10.08
N ARG A 271 13.11 -2.28 -9.52
CA ARG A 271 12.26 -1.08 -9.56
C ARG A 271 13.03 0.13 -10.06
N LEU A 272 12.34 1.03 -10.76
CA LEU A 272 12.84 2.37 -11.06
C LEU A 272 12.73 3.22 -9.79
N LEU A 273 13.85 3.77 -9.33
CA LEU A 273 13.92 4.57 -8.12
C LEU A 273 13.98 6.07 -8.39
N GLY A 274 14.42 6.48 -9.58
CA GLY A 274 14.47 7.88 -10.01
C GLY A 274 15.48 8.09 -11.14
N TYR A 275 15.97 9.33 -11.26
CA TYR A 275 16.90 9.72 -12.31
C TYR A 275 18.04 10.59 -11.78
N VAL A 276 19.26 10.35 -12.27
CA VAL A 276 20.40 11.25 -12.07
C VAL A 276 20.08 12.63 -12.67
N GLY A 277 19.53 12.64 -13.89
CA GLY A 277 18.97 13.80 -14.57
C GLY A 277 17.62 14.28 -13.99
N PRO A 278 16.93 15.23 -14.60
CA PRO A 278 15.61 15.68 -14.13
C PRO A 278 14.59 14.53 -14.09
N ASP A 279 13.68 14.55 -13.11
CA ASP A 279 12.59 13.58 -13.04
C ASP A 279 11.55 13.88 -14.15
N PRO A 280 10.84 12.87 -14.69
CA PRO A 280 9.75 13.06 -15.62
C PRO A 280 8.63 13.95 -15.05
N GLU A 281 8.08 14.83 -15.89
CA GLU A 281 6.91 15.64 -15.52
C GLU A 281 5.61 14.83 -15.64
N GLY A 282 4.61 15.20 -14.84
CA GLY A 282 3.23 14.70 -14.98
C GLY A 282 2.89 13.40 -14.25
N GLU A 283 3.84 12.78 -13.54
CA GLU A 283 3.52 11.66 -12.65
C GLU A 283 2.61 12.13 -11.50
N VAL A 284 1.62 11.31 -11.13
CA VAL A 284 0.70 11.63 -10.01
C VAL A 284 1.33 11.33 -8.67
N ALA A 285 2.16 10.30 -8.55
CA ALA A 285 2.86 9.98 -7.32
C ALA A 285 4.20 9.33 -7.65
N ARG A 286 5.32 9.94 -7.24
CA ARG A 286 6.65 9.39 -7.49
C ARG A 286 7.11 8.56 -6.30
N GLY A 287 7.76 7.45 -6.59
CA GLY A 287 8.34 6.57 -5.58
C GLY A 287 7.29 5.75 -4.85
N PHE A 288 7.50 5.53 -3.56
CA PHE A 288 6.74 4.56 -2.78
C PHE A 288 5.97 5.26 -1.67
N PHE A 289 4.78 4.77 -1.33
CA PHE A 289 4.07 5.29 -0.18
C PHE A 289 4.83 4.99 1.12
N THR A 290 4.92 6.00 1.97
CA THR A 290 5.33 5.86 3.37
C THR A 290 4.26 5.11 4.16
N SER A 291 4.62 4.66 5.37
CA SER A 291 3.68 3.98 6.28
C SER A 291 2.67 4.92 6.94
N HIS A 292 2.84 6.23 6.78
CA HIS A 292 2.01 7.24 7.43
C HIS A 292 0.75 7.53 6.63
N PHE A 293 -0.35 7.72 7.35
CA PHE A 293 -1.62 8.17 6.79
C PHE A 293 -2.01 9.47 7.46
N TYR A 294 -2.59 10.37 6.68
CA TYR A 294 -3.01 11.66 7.18
C TYR A 294 -4.47 11.90 6.86
N VAL A 295 -5.08 12.87 7.54
CA VAL A 295 -6.39 13.41 7.17
C VAL A 295 -6.31 14.93 7.08
N ALA A 296 -6.90 15.51 6.03
CA ALA A 296 -7.10 16.95 5.96
C ALA A 296 -8.35 17.31 6.77
N GLN A 297 -8.21 18.24 7.72
CA GLN A 297 -9.32 18.69 8.55
C GLN A 297 -9.14 20.17 8.90
N ALA A 298 -10.14 20.98 8.55
CA ALA A 298 -10.24 22.39 8.97
C ALA A 298 -8.96 23.24 8.73
N GLY A 299 -8.27 23.05 7.61
CA GLY A 299 -7.02 23.78 7.29
C GLY A 299 -5.75 23.17 7.88
N GLU A 300 -5.88 22.04 8.57
CA GLU A 300 -4.76 21.28 9.13
C GLU A 300 -4.66 19.89 8.48
N VAL A 301 -3.47 19.32 8.59
CA VAL A 301 -3.17 17.93 8.30
C VAL A 301 -2.95 17.25 9.63
N ILE A 302 -3.62 16.13 9.85
CA ILE A 302 -3.48 15.35 11.08
C ILE A 302 -2.86 14.00 10.72
N ASP A 303 -1.75 13.64 11.34
CA ASP A 303 -1.21 12.28 11.27
C ASP A 303 -2.13 11.32 12.02
N LEU A 304 -2.62 10.29 11.33
CA LEU A 304 -3.55 9.32 11.88
C LEU A 304 -2.88 8.31 12.83
N ASP A 305 -1.55 8.27 12.91
CA ASP A 305 -0.82 7.43 13.88
C ASP A 305 -0.56 8.17 15.21
N SER A 306 0.04 9.35 15.15
CA SER A 306 0.38 10.14 16.35
C SER A 306 -0.75 11.05 16.83
N GLY A 307 -1.66 11.46 15.94
CA GLY A 307 -2.60 12.55 16.19
C GLY A 307 -1.95 13.93 16.16
N GLU A 308 -0.71 14.06 15.67
CA GLU A 308 -0.05 15.36 15.52
C GLU A 308 -0.72 16.18 14.42
N HIS A 309 -0.81 17.49 14.64
CA HIS A 309 -1.44 18.45 13.74
C HIS A 309 -0.39 19.34 13.10
N MET A 310 -0.58 19.65 11.82
CA MET A 310 0.25 20.59 11.10
C MET A 310 -0.61 21.47 10.22
N ALA A 311 -0.50 22.78 10.41
CA ALA A 311 -1.12 23.75 9.52
C ALA A 311 -0.53 23.61 8.11
N SER A 312 -1.39 23.52 7.10
CA SER A 312 -0.93 23.37 5.72
C SER A 312 -1.80 24.15 4.75
N PRO A 313 -1.21 24.93 3.81
CA PRO A 313 -1.96 25.66 2.81
C PRO A 313 -2.94 24.78 2.02
N PHE A 314 -2.54 23.57 1.62
CA PHE A 314 -3.41 22.68 0.83
C PHE A 314 -4.60 22.14 1.64
N ALA A 315 -4.47 22.00 2.96
CA ALA A 315 -5.55 21.49 3.80
C ALA A 315 -6.73 22.47 3.88
N THR A 316 -6.50 23.73 3.52
CA THR A 316 -7.53 24.77 3.38
C THR A 316 -8.43 24.53 2.17
N SER A 317 -7.89 23.94 1.10
CA SER A 317 -8.60 23.64 -0.15
C SER A 317 -9.12 22.20 -0.23
N ALA A 318 -8.63 21.30 0.62
CA ALA A 318 -9.07 19.92 0.66
C ALA A 318 -10.45 19.78 1.34
N GLU A 319 -11.26 18.82 0.90
CA GLU A 319 -12.50 18.47 1.57
C GLU A 319 -12.18 17.92 2.98
N SER A 320 -12.85 18.45 4.01
CA SER A 320 -12.59 18.01 5.39
C SER A 320 -12.89 16.52 5.52
N GLY A 321 -11.96 15.78 6.10
CA GLY A 321 -12.03 14.32 6.19
C GLY A 321 -11.32 13.58 5.07
N THR A 322 -10.70 14.27 4.10
CA THR A 322 -9.93 13.63 3.02
C THR A 322 -8.74 12.87 3.58
N THR A 323 -8.66 11.57 3.35
CA THR A 323 -7.50 10.72 3.65
C THR A 323 -6.39 10.96 2.64
N LEU A 324 -5.18 11.15 3.15
CA LEU A 324 -3.99 11.44 2.37
C LEU A 324 -2.89 10.41 2.65
N ARG A 325 -2.06 10.14 1.64
CA ARG A 325 -0.81 9.38 1.77
C ARG A 325 0.36 10.17 1.20
N MET A 326 1.52 9.95 1.79
CA MET A 326 2.78 10.59 1.40
C MET A 326 3.69 9.59 0.70
N THR A 327 4.35 9.98 -0.39
CA THR A 327 5.41 9.17 -1.01
C THR A 327 6.82 9.54 -0.54
N THR A 328 7.81 8.69 -0.83
CA THR A 328 9.24 8.95 -0.55
C THR A 328 9.81 10.18 -1.27
N TYR A 329 9.13 10.64 -2.32
CA TYR A 329 9.44 11.88 -3.03
C TYR A 329 8.77 13.12 -2.44
N GLY A 330 8.03 12.97 -1.34
CA GLY A 330 7.28 14.08 -0.76
C GLY A 330 6.00 14.41 -1.51
N ASP A 331 5.53 13.53 -2.40
CA ASP A 331 4.25 13.73 -3.07
C ASP A 331 3.12 13.35 -2.13
N LEU A 332 2.29 14.32 -1.78
CA LEU A 332 1.11 14.12 -0.97
C LEU A 332 -0.10 13.89 -1.88
N VAL A 333 -0.78 12.77 -1.65
CA VAL A 333 -1.78 12.23 -2.57
C VAL A 333 -3.08 11.98 -1.81
N SER A 334 -4.20 12.43 -2.38
CA SER A 334 -5.54 12.08 -1.93
C SER A 334 -5.90 10.66 -2.37
N VAL A 335 -6.41 9.85 -1.42
CA VAL A 335 -6.74 8.43 -1.64
C VAL A 335 -8.21 8.09 -1.33
N ASP A 336 -9.05 9.10 -1.08
CA ASP A 336 -10.47 8.87 -0.72
C ASP A 336 -11.39 8.68 -1.92
N GLN A 337 -11.02 9.19 -3.11
CA GLN A 337 -11.93 9.17 -4.25
C GLN A 337 -11.96 7.79 -4.94
N SER A 338 -13.17 7.34 -5.30
CA SER A 338 -13.39 6.10 -6.06
C SER A 338 -12.90 6.18 -7.50
N ASP A 339 -12.58 7.38 -7.98
CA ASP A 339 -12.31 7.66 -9.40
C ASP A 339 -10.81 7.85 -9.66
N GLY A 340 -9.95 7.73 -8.63
CA GLY A 340 -8.49 7.74 -8.77
C GLY A 340 -7.77 8.41 -7.59
N ILE A 341 -6.45 8.39 -7.68
CA ILE A 341 -5.56 9.14 -6.79
C ILE A 341 -5.20 10.48 -7.42
N GLU A 342 -5.02 11.52 -6.61
CA GLU A 342 -4.65 12.87 -7.08
C GLU A 342 -3.54 13.46 -6.21
N ARG A 343 -2.49 14.03 -6.82
CA ARG A 343 -1.47 14.77 -6.08
C ARG A 343 -2.04 16.11 -5.65
N VAL A 344 -2.05 16.35 -4.34
CA VAL A 344 -2.54 17.61 -3.76
C VAL A 344 -1.42 18.58 -3.40
N ALA A 345 -0.21 18.06 -3.15
CA ALA A 345 0.98 18.86 -2.88
C ALA A 345 2.27 18.05 -3.10
N THR A 346 3.40 18.75 -3.22
CA THR A 346 4.73 18.19 -3.03
C THR A 346 5.40 18.96 -1.90
N VAL A 347 5.99 18.26 -0.93
CA VAL A 347 6.61 18.84 0.26
C VAL A 347 8.03 18.29 0.46
N THR A 348 8.87 19.05 1.15
CA THR A 348 10.20 18.59 1.57
C THR A 348 10.18 18.08 3.02
N PRO A 349 11.20 17.32 3.47
CA PRO A 349 11.29 16.90 4.87
C PRO A 349 11.28 18.06 5.88
N ALA A 350 11.74 19.25 5.48
CA ALA A 350 11.75 20.44 6.32
C ALA A 350 10.37 21.10 6.47
N GLU A 351 9.44 20.78 5.57
CA GLU A 351 8.08 21.34 5.51
C GLU A 351 7.02 20.33 6.01
N TRP A 352 7.45 19.17 6.48
CA TRP A 352 6.59 18.06 6.87
C TRP A 352 6.87 17.59 8.30
N PHE A 353 6.03 16.68 8.80
CA PHE A 353 6.22 16.03 10.10
C PHE A 353 7.62 15.43 10.23
N GLU A 354 8.28 15.71 11.36
CA GLU A 354 9.67 15.31 11.57
C GLU A 354 9.83 13.79 11.50
N GLY A 355 10.77 13.32 10.68
CA GLY A 355 11.04 11.88 10.55
C GLY A 355 10.13 11.12 9.57
N HIS A 356 9.07 11.73 9.05
CA HIS A 356 8.12 11.04 8.18
C HIS A 356 8.60 10.89 6.72
N LEU A 357 9.65 11.62 6.33
CA LEU A 357 10.23 11.65 4.98
C LEU A 357 11.73 11.32 4.94
N ASN A 358 12.29 10.75 6.01
CA ASN A 358 13.72 10.50 6.15
C ASN A 358 14.20 9.18 5.55
#